data_AF-A0A1F9ZFX2-F1
#
_entry.id   AF-A0A1F9ZFX2-F1
#
_cell.length_a   1.000
_cell.length_b   1.000
_cell.length_c   1.000
_cell.angle_alpha   90.00
_cell.angle_beta   90.00
_cell.angle_gamma   90.00
#
_symmetry.space_group_name_H-M   'P 1'
#
loop_
_entity.id
_entity.type
_entity.pdbx_description
1 polymer ?
#
loop_
_entity_poly.entity_id
_entity_poly.type
_entity_poly.pdbx_seq_one_letter_code
_entity_poly.pdbx_strand_id
1 'polypeptide(L)'
;ETGKTQVSQLDGIGKAMPRTMLMFGLATLGMAALPPMSGFIAKWFLGVGAWDAGEWPVLVVLVASSVLNLAYFLPILVRAFLKDEPGMEGVEHVARREARGTLSWPLTATAVGALVLGLWTAVPYGPFDLARQIASNVTGFLFPAFSFVAGLSLWVPPFLIFLIGIPIVVVLKGRARQVALVATAGVALVDVLFMPQGTSWNLPFMGSELVLLNADRLSLFTGYIFAIITFLAVLYASVFAKKPRLHAYALMYAATSMGAVFAGDWITLLIFWELMAVTSTLLIWENKGEAIGAGYRYLLFHGFGGGMLAAGIALTFLETGSLLLGAPMSGWSQFFLAVGIGVNAAFIPLHTWLPDAYPKAHVAASVFLSVYTTKTAVYAFARVFMAQTAPVPAFEAVAFMGAIMAVYGVTFAVFQNNMRKLLSYHIVSQVGYMIAGVGLAGALGTATEAGVLGLDGGMAHVFNNILYKPLLFMTIGVVIWRTGQQTMDKLGGLWKKMPVTAIAFWVAAFSISGVPLFNGFVSKGMVITAAEEHSLILWILLEAASFGTFLSFLKLGWFTFMRPAPG
;
A
#
# COMPACT_ATOMS: atom_id res chain seq x y z
N GLU A 1 23.95 -6.44 -30.52
CA GLU A 1 25.04 -6.32 -29.53
C GLU A 1 25.02 -7.42 -28.46
N THR A 2 23.85 -7.86 -27.95
CA THR A 2 23.79 -8.96 -26.94
C THR A 2 23.55 -10.35 -27.52
N GLY A 3 22.92 -10.46 -28.71
CA GLY A 3 22.60 -11.74 -29.36
C GLY A 3 21.54 -12.60 -28.65
N LYS A 4 20.94 -12.09 -27.56
CA LYS A 4 19.93 -12.78 -26.75
C LYS A 4 18.56 -12.64 -27.39
N THR A 5 17.86 -13.75 -27.60
CA THR A 5 16.54 -13.81 -28.28
C THR A 5 15.44 -14.44 -27.42
N GLN A 6 15.81 -15.15 -26.34
CA GLN A 6 14.84 -15.81 -25.44
C GLN A 6 14.75 -15.12 -24.08
N VAL A 7 13.57 -15.13 -23.46
CA VAL A 7 13.34 -14.57 -22.11
C VAL A 7 14.19 -15.28 -21.04
N SER A 8 14.54 -16.55 -21.25
CA SER A 8 15.50 -17.31 -20.43
C SER A 8 16.91 -16.74 -20.42
N GLN A 9 17.29 -16.00 -21.46
CA GLN A 9 18.63 -15.45 -21.60
C GLN A 9 18.76 -14.05 -20.98
N LEU A 10 17.63 -13.43 -20.61
CA LEU A 10 17.58 -12.05 -20.10
C LEU A 10 17.90 -11.92 -18.61
N ASP A 11 18.22 -13.03 -17.94
CA ASP A 11 18.60 -13.03 -16.53
C ASP A 11 19.79 -12.06 -16.31
N GLY A 12 19.61 -11.08 -15.42
CA GLY A 12 20.62 -10.07 -15.08
C GLY A 12 20.85 -8.96 -16.12
N ILE A 13 20.17 -8.96 -17.27
CA ILE A 13 20.42 -7.98 -18.35
C ILE A 13 20.17 -6.52 -17.91
N GLY A 14 19.26 -6.29 -16.97
CA GLY A 14 18.98 -4.98 -16.39
C GLY A 14 20.13 -4.41 -15.56
N LYS A 15 21.09 -5.24 -15.15
CA LYS A 15 22.34 -4.75 -14.53
C LYS A 15 23.34 -4.23 -15.56
N ALA A 16 23.36 -4.85 -16.74
CA ALA A 16 24.22 -4.45 -17.86
C ALA A 16 23.65 -3.25 -18.63
N MET A 17 22.33 -3.20 -18.81
CA MET A 17 21.57 -2.19 -19.55
C MET A 17 20.45 -1.55 -18.70
N PRO A 18 20.78 -0.94 -17.55
CA PRO A 18 19.78 -0.43 -16.62
C PRO A 18 18.86 0.62 -17.21
N ARG A 19 19.35 1.51 -18.08
CA ARG A 19 18.49 2.56 -18.66
C ARG A 19 17.51 1.96 -19.65
N THR A 20 17.99 1.14 -20.57
CA THR A 20 17.16 0.47 -21.57
C THR A 20 16.08 -0.37 -20.91
N MET A 21 16.44 -1.19 -19.91
CA MET A 21 15.47 -2.03 -19.23
C MET A 21 14.50 -1.24 -18.35
N LEU A 22 14.90 -0.08 -17.83
CA LEU A 22 13.98 0.81 -17.11
C LEU A 22 12.95 1.42 -18.07
N MET A 23 13.39 1.88 -19.25
CA MET A 23 12.48 2.41 -20.27
C MET A 23 11.54 1.32 -20.81
N PHE A 24 12.04 0.09 -21.02
CA PHE A 24 11.20 -1.07 -21.33
C PHE A 24 10.19 -1.35 -20.21
N GLY A 25 10.59 -1.17 -18.94
CA GLY A 25 9.69 -1.22 -17.79
C GLY A 25 8.57 -0.19 -17.88
N LEU A 26 8.89 1.08 -18.14
CA LEU A 26 7.89 2.14 -18.32
C LEU A 26 6.94 1.82 -19.49
N ALA A 27 7.45 1.34 -20.61
CA ALA A 27 6.64 0.92 -21.75
C ALA A 27 5.72 -0.26 -21.40
N THR A 28 6.23 -1.23 -20.64
CA THR A 28 5.46 -2.37 -20.11
C THR A 28 4.30 -1.89 -19.24
N LEU A 29 4.56 -0.95 -18.31
CA LEU A 29 3.52 -0.33 -17.48
C LEU A 29 2.48 0.40 -18.35
N GLY A 30 2.92 1.07 -19.42
CA GLY A 30 2.05 1.70 -20.41
C GLY A 30 1.14 0.71 -21.12
N MET A 31 1.67 -0.41 -21.62
CA MET A 31 0.86 -1.47 -22.27
C MET A 31 -0.07 -2.17 -21.29
N ALA A 32 0.36 -2.36 -20.05
CA ALA A 32 -0.46 -2.85 -18.96
C ALA A 32 -1.57 -1.86 -18.55
N ALA A 33 -1.54 -0.63 -19.10
CA ALA A 33 -2.47 0.44 -18.78
C ALA A 33 -2.49 0.76 -17.27
N LEU A 34 -1.33 0.70 -16.61
CA LEU A 34 -1.22 1.10 -15.21
C LEU A 34 -1.16 2.63 -15.12
N PRO A 35 -2.00 3.26 -14.26
CA PRO A 35 -1.85 4.68 -13.96
C PRO A 35 -0.45 5.00 -13.42
N PRO A 36 0.16 6.14 -13.77
CA PRO A 36 -0.39 7.24 -14.57
C PRO A 36 0.02 7.20 -16.06
N MET A 37 0.24 6.01 -16.64
CA MET A 37 0.72 5.90 -18.02
C MET A 37 -0.38 6.27 -19.04
N SER A 38 0.00 6.80 -20.20
CA SER A 38 -0.95 7.13 -21.29
C SER A 38 -1.85 5.97 -21.74
N GLY A 39 -1.39 4.72 -21.64
CA GLY A 39 -2.22 3.54 -21.94
C GLY A 39 -3.41 3.36 -20.99
N PHE A 40 -3.32 3.85 -19.74
CA PHE A 40 -4.45 3.89 -18.82
C PHE A 40 -5.55 4.81 -19.33
N ILE A 41 -5.18 6.03 -19.75
CA ILE A 41 -6.12 7.03 -20.28
C ILE A 41 -6.84 6.48 -21.51
N ALA A 42 -6.11 5.84 -22.42
CA ALA A 42 -6.70 5.24 -23.61
C ALA A 42 -7.73 4.16 -23.25
N LYS A 43 -7.38 3.20 -22.38
CA LYS A 43 -8.31 2.15 -21.96
C LYS A 43 -9.50 2.68 -21.16
N TRP A 44 -9.30 3.74 -20.38
CA TRP A 44 -10.39 4.39 -19.66
C TRP A 44 -11.46 4.91 -20.62
N PHE A 45 -11.09 5.69 -21.64
CA PHE A 45 -12.05 6.20 -22.61
C PHE A 45 -12.67 5.11 -23.49
N LEU A 46 -11.90 4.08 -23.87
CA LEU A 46 -12.47 2.91 -24.55
C LEU A 46 -13.50 2.19 -23.67
N GLY A 47 -13.24 2.11 -22.36
CA GLY A 47 -14.16 1.53 -21.40
C GLY A 47 -15.44 2.34 -21.26
N VAL A 48 -15.32 3.66 -21.07
CA VAL A 48 -16.48 4.56 -20.99
C VAL A 48 -17.33 4.46 -22.26
N GLY A 49 -16.73 4.55 -23.44
CA GLY A 49 -17.46 4.44 -24.70
C GLY A 49 -18.13 3.08 -24.92
N ALA A 50 -17.48 1.99 -24.51
CA ALA A 50 -18.08 0.66 -24.59
C ALA A 50 -19.27 0.50 -23.63
N TRP A 51 -19.18 1.08 -22.44
CA TRP A 51 -20.29 1.07 -21.49
C TRP A 51 -21.50 1.85 -22.00
N ASP A 52 -21.27 3.05 -22.53
CA ASP A 52 -22.33 3.88 -23.10
C ASP A 52 -23.02 3.19 -24.30
N ALA A 53 -22.28 2.35 -25.03
CA ALA A 53 -22.82 1.52 -26.11
C ALA A 53 -23.56 0.24 -25.62
N GLY A 54 -23.56 -0.04 -24.31
CA GLY A 54 -24.12 -1.27 -23.74
C GLY A 54 -23.24 -2.51 -23.90
N GLU A 55 -22.01 -2.36 -24.40
CA GLU A 55 -21.09 -3.44 -24.76
C GLU A 55 -20.18 -3.83 -23.58
N TRP A 56 -20.78 -4.20 -22.45
CA TRP A 56 -20.06 -4.60 -21.24
C TRP A 56 -19.01 -5.72 -21.44
N PRO A 57 -19.12 -6.67 -22.39
CA PRO A 57 -18.07 -7.67 -22.60
C PRO A 57 -16.72 -7.04 -22.97
N VAL A 58 -16.72 -5.87 -23.62
CA VAL A 58 -15.49 -5.13 -23.95
C VAL A 58 -14.76 -4.69 -22.69
N LEU A 59 -15.47 -4.31 -21.62
CA LEU A 59 -14.85 -3.97 -20.34
C LEU A 59 -14.09 -5.15 -19.74
N VAL A 60 -14.69 -6.34 -19.77
CA VAL A 60 -14.04 -7.58 -19.30
C VAL A 60 -12.79 -7.85 -20.11
N VAL A 61 -12.84 -7.69 -21.43
CA VAL A 61 -11.68 -7.86 -22.31
C VAL A 61 -10.59 -6.84 -21.98
N LEU A 62 -10.93 -5.57 -21.73
CA LEU A 62 -9.96 -4.52 -21.38
C LEU A 62 -9.25 -4.82 -20.05
N VAL A 63 -10.00 -5.26 -19.03
CA VAL A 63 -9.45 -5.65 -17.72
C VAL A 63 -8.59 -6.90 -17.86
N ALA A 64 -9.10 -7.96 -18.49
CA ALA A 64 -8.36 -9.20 -18.70
C ALA A 64 -7.07 -8.97 -19.51
N SER A 65 -7.14 -8.14 -20.55
CA SER A 65 -5.97 -7.74 -21.34
C SER A 65 -4.90 -7.05 -20.49
N SER A 66 -5.30 -6.17 -19.56
CA SER A 66 -4.35 -5.48 -18.66
C SER A 66 -3.63 -6.46 -17.73
N VAL A 67 -4.39 -7.41 -17.16
CA VAL A 67 -3.85 -8.47 -16.31
C VAL A 67 -2.91 -9.39 -17.09
N LEU A 68 -3.31 -9.81 -18.29
CA LEU A 68 -2.50 -10.65 -19.17
C LEU A 68 -1.20 -9.94 -19.59
N ASN A 69 -1.26 -8.65 -19.94
CA ASN A 69 -0.08 -7.86 -20.27
C ASN A 69 0.91 -7.86 -19.10
N LEU A 70 0.45 -7.65 -17.86
CA LEU A 70 1.34 -7.76 -16.70
C LEU A 70 1.89 -9.17 -16.54
N ALA A 71 1.06 -10.20 -16.67
CA ALA A 71 1.49 -11.59 -16.53
C ALA A 71 2.59 -11.98 -17.54
N TYR A 72 2.55 -11.45 -18.77
CA TYR A 72 3.53 -11.75 -19.81
C TYR A 72 4.82 -10.92 -19.70
N PHE A 73 4.71 -9.63 -19.40
CA PHE A 73 5.87 -8.73 -19.44
C PHE A 73 6.59 -8.58 -18.09
N LEU A 74 5.88 -8.73 -16.96
CA LEU A 74 6.49 -8.64 -15.62
C LEU A 74 7.59 -9.70 -15.41
N PRO A 75 7.45 -10.97 -15.85
CA PRO A 75 8.53 -11.95 -15.76
C PRO A 75 9.83 -11.51 -16.44
N ILE A 76 9.74 -10.73 -17.52
CA ILE A 76 10.91 -10.20 -18.24
C ILE A 76 11.65 -9.19 -17.34
N LEU A 77 10.92 -8.27 -16.71
CA LEU A 77 11.50 -7.27 -15.79
C LEU A 77 12.11 -7.93 -14.55
N VAL A 78 11.43 -8.91 -13.98
CA VAL A 78 11.90 -9.70 -12.82
C VAL A 78 13.22 -10.39 -13.17
N ARG A 79 13.29 -11.08 -14.31
CA ARG A 79 14.52 -11.74 -14.77
C ARG A 79 15.64 -10.74 -15.03
N ALA A 80 15.32 -9.63 -15.69
CA ALA A 80 16.29 -8.62 -16.06
C ALA A 80 16.96 -7.96 -14.84
N PHE A 81 16.20 -7.60 -13.82
CA PHE A 81 16.72 -6.81 -12.69
C PHE A 81 17.03 -7.62 -11.44
N LEU A 82 16.33 -8.72 -11.20
CA LEU A 82 16.39 -9.43 -9.91
C LEU A 82 17.14 -10.76 -9.97
N LYS A 83 17.29 -11.36 -11.15
CA LYS A 83 18.14 -12.53 -11.31
C LYS A 83 19.58 -12.14 -11.64
N ASP A 84 20.50 -13.01 -11.25
CA ASP A 84 21.90 -12.91 -11.63
C ASP A 84 22.09 -13.62 -12.97
N GLU A 85 23.01 -13.11 -13.79
CA GLU A 85 23.37 -13.78 -15.05
C GLU A 85 24.10 -15.10 -14.72
N PRO A 86 23.82 -16.22 -15.43
CA PRO A 86 24.46 -17.50 -15.16
C PRO A 86 25.99 -17.38 -15.20
N GLY A 87 26.67 -17.79 -14.12
CA GLY A 87 28.13 -17.66 -13.97
C GLY A 87 28.63 -16.32 -13.41
N MET A 88 27.74 -15.37 -13.14
CA MET A 88 28.05 -14.07 -12.51
C MET A 88 27.32 -13.90 -11.16
N GLU A 89 26.98 -15.02 -10.51
CA GLU A 89 26.33 -15.05 -9.21
C GLU A 89 27.22 -14.35 -8.16
N GLY A 90 26.63 -13.37 -7.44
CA GLY A 90 27.37 -12.62 -6.42
C GLY A 90 28.29 -11.50 -6.94
N VAL A 91 28.37 -11.27 -8.26
CA VAL A 91 29.15 -10.14 -8.81
C VAL A 91 28.35 -8.83 -8.69
N GLU A 92 28.84 -7.89 -7.87
CA GLU A 92 28.16 -6.59 -7.66
C GLU A 92 28.31 -5.62 -8.86
N HIS A 93 29.35 -5.78 -9.67
CA HIS A 93 29.67 -4.89 -10.79
C HIS A 93 29.73 -5.65 -12.12
N VAL A 94 28.58 -5.70 -12.80
CA VAL A 94 28.51 -6.11 -14.21
C VAL A 94 28.95 -4.92 -15.08
N ALA A 95 29.86 -5.14 -16.03
CA ALA A 95 30.28 -4.10 -16.96
C ALA A 95 29.07 -3.54 -17.70
N ARG A 96 28.78 -2.25 -17.52
CA ARG A 96 27.65 -1.59 -18.17
C ARG A 96 27.90 -1.56 -19.68
N ARG A 97 27.04 -2.24 -20.42
CA ARG A 97 27.03 -2.26 -21.88
C ARG A 97 25.70 -1.71 -22.35
N GLU A 98 25.44 -0.45 -21.98
CA GLU A 98 24.23 0.26 -22.37
C GLU A 98 24.20 0.41 -23.90
N ALA A 99 22.98 0.49 -24.47
CA ALA A 99 22.83 0.79 -25.88
C ALA A 99 23.53 2.10 -26.23
N ARG A 100 24.12 2.18 -27.43
CA ARG A 100 24.75 3.41 -27.95
C ARG A 100 23.84 4.62 -27.75
N GLY A 101 24.43 5.78 -27.45
CA GLY A 101 23.70 7.02 -27.15
C GLY A 101 22.62 7.38 -28.20
N THR A 102 22.92 7.15 -29.47
CA THR A 102 22.02 7.35 -30.60
C THR A 102 20.77 6.46 -30.59
N LEU A 103 20.85 5.27 -29.96
CA LEU A 103 19.71 4.36 -29.78
C LEU A 103 19.00 4.56 -28.43
N SER A 104 19.73 4.93 -27.38
CA SER A 104 19.15 5.10 -26.04
C SER A 104 18.36 6.40 -25.87
N TRP A 105 18.71 7.47 -26.60
CA TRP A 105 17.96 8.73 -26.52
C TRP A 105 16.52 8.60 -27.03
N PRO A 106 16.24 8.04 -28.23
CA PRO A 106 14.87 7.80 -28.68
C PRO A 106 14.06 6.92 -27.73
N LEU A 107 14.67 5.88 -27.16
CA LEU A 107 14.01 5.01 -26.17
C LEU A 107 13.62 5.78 -24.91
N THR A 108 14.51 6.63 -24.42
CA THR A 108 14.26 7.43 -23.21
C THR A 108 13.20 8.50 -23.48
N ALA A 109 13.31 9.19 -24.61
CA ALA A 109 12.37 10.24 -25.00
C ALA A 109 10.95 9.70 -25.19
N THR A 110 10.79 8.54 -25.85
CA THR A 110 9.46 7.95 -26.07
C THR A 110 8.84 7.42 -24.78
N ALA A 111 9.62 6.76 -23.91
CA ALA A 111 9.13 6.28 -22.62
C ALA A 111 8.74 7.42 -21.67
N VAL A 112 9.56 8.48 -21.58
CA VAL A 112 9.23 9.68 -20.80
C VAL A 112 8.03 10.40 -21.40
N GLY A 113 7.97 10.52 -22.73
CA GLY A 113 6.80 11.08 -23.42
C GLY A 113 5.52 10.32 -23.08
N ALA A 114 5.53 8.99 -23.10
CA ALA A 114 4.37 8.18 -22.74
C ALA A 114 3.87 8.39 -21.31
N LEU A 115 4.78 8.68 -20.37
CA LEU A 115 4.45 9.03 -18.98
C LEU A 115 3.90 10.45 -18.87
N VAL A 116 4.60 11.44 -19.46
CA VAL A 116 4.19 12.86 -19.42
C VAL A 116 2.81 13.04 -20.05
N LEU A 117 2.56 12.40 -21.20
CA LEU A 117 1.27 12.44 -21.88
C LEU A 117 0.15 11.75 -21.10
N GLY A 118 0.47 10.79 -20.23
CA GLY A 118 -0.51 10.15 -19.34
C GLY A 118 -0.88 11.03 -18.14
N LEU A 119 0.07 11.81 -17.61
CA LEU A 119 -0.16 12.72 -16.49
C LEU A 119 -0.80 14.05 -16.93
N TRP A 120 -0.43 14.56 -18.10
CA TRP A 120 -0.84 15.89 -18.57
C TRP A 120 -1.86 15.81 -19.71
N THR A 121 -2.96 15.11 -19.46
CA THR A 121 -4.04 14.92 -20.44
C THR A 121 -4.77 16.22 -20.78
N ALA A 122 -4.68 17.23 -19.91
CA ALA A 122 -5.38 18.51 -20.04
C ALA A 122 -4.46 19.69 -20.44
N VAL A 123 -3.28 19.46 -21.05
CA VAL A 123 -2.54 20.57 -21.68
C VAL A 123 -3.35 21.05 -22.90
N PRO A 124 -3.59 22.36 -23.06
CA PRO A 124 -4.04 22.90 -24.35
C PRO A 124 -3.11 22.47 -25.49
N TYR A 125 -3.67 22.00 -26.61
CA TYR A 125 -2.92 21.47 -27.76
C TYR A 125 -2.10 20.19 -27.47
N GLY A 126 -2.33 19.54 -26.33
CA GLY A 126 -1.80 18.21 -26.08
C GLY A 126 -2.42 17.17 -27.04
N PRO A 127 -1.79 16.00 -27.24
CA PRO A 127 -2.32 14.96 -28.13
C PRO A 127 -3.77 14.56 -27.85
N PHE A 128 -4.17 14.55 -26.58
CA PHE A 128 -5.54 14.25 -26.17
C PHE A 128 -6.53 15.37 -26.58
N ASP A 129 -6.16 16.63 -26.33
CA ASP A 129 -6.96 17.79 -26.74
C ASP A 129 -7.10 17.87 -28.28
N LEU A 130 -6.02 17.61 -29.01
CA LEU A 130 -6.04 17.52 -30.47
C LEU A 130 -6.98 16.41 -30.98
N ALA A 131 -6.93 15.21 -30.38
CA ALA A 131 -7.83 14.12 -30.73
C ALA A 131 -9.29 14.50 -30.49
N ARG A 132 -9.57 15.20 -29.38
CA ARG A 132 -10.90 15.69 -29.02
C ARG A 132 -11.42 16.75 -29.99
N GLN A 133 -10.56 17.67 -30.42
CA GLN A 133 -10.88 18.68 -31.45
C GLN A 133 -11.16 18.04 -32.81
N ILE A 134 -10.38 17.02 -33.20
CA ILE A 134 -10.65 16.24 -34.42
C ILE A 134 -12.01 15.54 -34.30
N ALA A 135 -12.29 14.89 -33.17
CA ALA A 135 -13.56 14.23 -32.92
C ALA A 135 -14.73 15.23 -32.98
N SER A 136 -14.63 16.40 -32.35
CA SER A 136 -15.68 17.42 -32.41
C SER A 136 -15.93 17.93 -33.82
N ASN A 137 -14.87 18.07 -34.63
CA ASN A 137 -14.99 18.52 -36.01
C ASN A 137 -15.71 17.48 -36.89
N VAL A 138 -15.51 16.18 -36.61
CA VAL A 138 -16.14 15.09 -37.37
C VAL A 138 -17.57 14.82 -36.91
N THR A 139 -17.83 14.84 -35.60
CA THR A 139 -19.14 14.48 -35.04
C THR A 139 -20.09 15.67 -34.88
N GLY A 140 -19.57 16.90 -34.95
CA GLY A 140 -20.29 18.12 -34.60
C GLY A 140 -20.53 18.28 -33.09
N PHE A 141 -20.05 17.35 -32.26
CA PHE A 141 -20.22 17.41 -30.82
C PHE A 141 -19.22 18.39 -30.20
N LEU A 142 -19.72 19.48 -29.63
CA LEU A 142 -18.88 20.47 -28.96
C LEU A 142 -18.50 19.99 -27.57
N PHE A 143 -17.20 19.86 -27.38
CA PHE A 143 -16.62 19.54 -26.11
C PHE A 143 -16.22 20.83 -25.36
N PRO A 144 -16.48 20.93 -24.05
CA PRO A 144 -15.95 22.04 -23.25
C PRO A 144 -14.43 22.14 -23.37
N ALA A 145 -13.91 23.35 -23.57
CA ALA A 145 -12.48 23.62 -23.58
C ALA A 145 -11.89 23.40 -22.18
N PHE A 146 -10.67 22.87 -22.10
CA PHE A 146 -9.99 22.76 -20.82
C PHE A 146 -9.63 24.14 -20.29
N SER A 147 -10.02 24.42 -19.04
CA SER A 147 -9.45 25.52 -18.29
C SER A 147 -8.23 25.00 -17.53
N PHE A 148 -7.04 25.51 -17.86
CA PHE A 148 -5.83 25.19 -17.11
C PHE A 148 -5.71 26.15 -15.91
N VAL A 149 -6.43 25.85 -14.83
CA VAL A 149 -6.29 26.57 -13.56
C VAL A 149 -5.86 25.55 -12.50
N ALA A 150 -4.57 25.55 -12.15
CA ALA A 150 -4.07 24.73 -11.06
C ALA A 150 -4.39 25.40 -9.72
N GLY A 151 -5.16 24.72 -8.87
CA GLY A 151 -5.41 25.13 -7.49
C GLY A 151 -4.27 24.66 -6.60
N LEU A 152 -3.21 25.48 -6.45
CA LEU A 152 -2.05 25.14 -5.63
C LEU A 152 -2.08 25.91 -4.31
N SER A 153 -1.95 25.18 -3.20
CA SER A 153 -1.73 25.75 -1.87
C SER A 153 -0.23 25.92 -1.56
N LEU A 154 0.10 26.77 -0.59
CA LEU A 154 1.47 26.89 -0.07
C LEU A 154 1.99 25.61 0.61
N TRP A 155 1.09 24.81 1.17
CA TRP A 155 1.41 23.50 1.72
C TRP A 155 1.58 22.48 0.58
N VAL A 156 2.66 21.72 0.64
CA VAL A 156 3.02 20.78 -0.42
C VAL A 156 2.54 19.39 -0.01
N PRO A 157 2.00 18.57 -0.95
CA PRO A 157 1.67 17.18 -0.66
C PRO A 157 2.85 16.42 -0.02
N PRO A 158 2.64 15.69 1.10
CA PRO A 158 3.72 15.06 1.84
C PRO A 158 4.53 14.06 1.00
N PHE A 159 3.89 13.43 0.01
CA PHE A 159 4.57 12.51 -0.89
C PHE A 159 5.70 13.18 -1.69
N LEU A 160 5.57 14.47 -2.04
CA LEU A 160 6.60 15.20 -2.78
C LEU A 160 7.84 15.47 -1.91
N ILE A 161 7.66 15.73 -0.62
CA ILE A 161 8.76 15.90 0.34
C ILE A 161 9.63 14.63 0.34
N PHE A 162 9.01 13.46 0.40
CA PHE A 162 9.72 12.18 0.30
C PHE A 162 10.36 11.97 -1.07
N LEU A 163 9.65 12.26 -2.17
CA LEU A 163 10.19 12.14 -3.54
C LEU A 163 11.42 13.01 -3.79
N ILE A 164 11.45 14.23 -3.23
CA ILE A 164 12.59 15.14 -3.27
C ILE A 164 13.73 14.65 -2.38
N GLY A 165 13.42 14.08 -1.21
CA GLY A 165 14.42 13.55 -0.27
C GLY A 165 15.14 12.29 -0.77
N ILE A 166 14.48 11.44 -1.56
CA ILE A 166 15.05 10.19 -2.09
C ILE A 166 16.38 10.38 -2.85
N PRO A 167 16.48 11.23 -3.89
CA PRO A 167 17.74 11.42 -4.61
C PRO A 167 18.86 11.94 -3.70
N ILE A 168 18.52 12.81 -2.74
CA ILE A 168 19.48 13.32 -1.75
C ILE A 168 20.02 12.17 -0.88
N VAL A 169 19.14 11.31 -0.37
CA VAL A 169 19.52 10.13 0.45
C VAL A 169 20.33 9.11 -0.35
N VAL A 170 20.05 8.93 -1.64
CA VAL A 170 20.78 7.99 -2.51
C VAL A 170 22.18 8.49 -2.83
N VAL A 171 22.35 9.78 -3.07
CA VAL A 171 23.63 10.40 -3.46
C VAL A 171 24.56 10.54 -2.25
N LEU A 172 24.04 10.95 -1.10
CA LEU A 172 24.84 11.16 0.11
C LEU A 172 25.33 9.84 0.73
N LYS A 173 26.44 9.93 1.48
CA LYS A 173 27.08 8.78 2.14
C LYS A 173 27.26 9.04 3.64
N GLY A 174 27.47 7.96 4.40
CA GLY A 174 27.80 8.02 5.83
C GLY A 174 26.80 8.83 6.66
N ARG A 175 27.31 9.71 7.54
CA ARG A 175 26.50 10.56 8.42
C ARG A 175 25.63 11.56 7.65
N ALA A 176 26.11 12.11 6.54
CA ALA A 176 25.32 13.06 5.73
C ALA A 176 24.03 12.42 5.20
N ARG A 177 24.09 11.14 4.80
CA ARG A 177 22.90 10.37 4.42
C ARG A 177 21.94 10.17 5.58
N GLN A 178 22.45 9.86 6.77
CA GLN A 178 21.61 9.68 7.96
C GLN A 178 20.89 11.00 8.31
N VAL A 179 21.60 12.12 8.26
CA VAL A 179 21.01 13.45 8.48
C VAL A 179 19.96 13.75 7.43
N ALA A 180 20.25 13.54 6.13
CA ALA A 180 19.27 13.78 5.06
C ALA A 180 18.03 12.89 5.18
N LEU A 181 18.21 11.63 5.59
CA LEU A 181 17.11 10.69 5.79
C LEU A 181 16.20 11.14 6.94
N VAL A 182 16.79 11.48 8.09
CA VAL A 182 16.05 11.98 9.26
C VAL A 182 15.41 13.34 8.97
N ALA A 183 16.11 14.23 8.28
CA ALA A 183 15.60 15.54 7.88
C ALA A 183 14.41 15.40 6.93
N THR A 184 14.47 14.50 5.94
CA THR A 184 13.35 14.25 5.02
C THR A 184 12.10 13.81 5.78
N ALA A 185 12.24 12.82 6.68
CA ALA A 185 11.13 12.35 7.49
C ALA A 185 10.64 13.39 8.51
N GLY A 186 11.55 14.19 9.07
CA GLY A 186 11.24 15.27 10.01
C GLY A 186 10.49 16.42 9.34
N VAL A 187 10.90 16.83 8.14
CA VAL A 187 10.19 17.85 7.35
C VAL A 187 8.80 17.36 6.98
N ALA A 188 8.65 16.12 6.52
CA ALA A 188 7.34 15.54 6.24
C ALA A 188 6.46 15.43 7.51
N LEU A 189 7.04 15.15 8.68
CA LEU A 189 6.32 15.14 9.94
C LEU A 189 5.82 16.52 10.33
N VAL A 190 6.68 17.54 10.28
CA VAL A 190 6.29 18.93 10.54
C VAL A 190 5.25 19.38 9.53
N ASP A 191 5.43 19.05 8.25
CA ASP A 191 4.50 19.39 7.19
C ASP A 191 3.08 18.90 7.51
N VAL A 192 2.95 17.59 7.77
CA VAL A 192 1.65 16.98 8.05
C VAL A 192 1.05 17.48 9.37
N LEU A 193 1.85 17.63 10.44
CA LEU A 193 1.35 18.07 11.76
C LEU A 193 0.75 19.47 11.77
N PHE A 194 1.26 20.36 10.93
CA PHE A 194 0.81 21.75 10.87
C PHE A 194 -0.08 22.06 9.66
N MET A 195 -0.34 21.07 8.80
CA MET A 195 -1.20 21.20 7.64
C MET A 195 -2.63 21.59 8.05
N PRO A 196 -3.14 22.73 7.60
CA PRO A 196 -4.51 23.15 7.91
C PRO A 196 -5.54 22.20 7.31
N GLN A 197 -6.63 21.97 8.03
CA GLN A 197 -7.80 21.28 7.48
C GLN A 197 -8.34 22.06 6.27
N GLY A 198 -8.65 21.36 5.18
CA GLY A 198 -9.14 21.93 3.93
C GLY A 198 -8.05 22.29 2.92
N THR A 199 -6.78 22.06 3.24
CA THR A 199 -5.68 22.21 2.28
C THR A 199 -5.90 21.27 1.09
N SER A 200 -5.81 21.82 -0.13
CA SER A 200 -5.93 21.02 -1.37
C SER A 200 -4.88 21.37 -2.42
N TRP A 201 -4.53 20.38 -3.25
CA TRP A 201 -3.77 20.56 -4.48
C TRP A 201 -4.49 19.89 -5.64
N ASN A 202 -4.89 20.70 -6.62
CA ASN A 202 -5.69 20.25 -7.75
C ASN A 202 -4.95 20.52 -9.07
N LEU A 203 -4.90 19.51 -9.94
CA LEU A 203 -4.36 19.61 -11.29
C LEU A 203 -5.47 19.32 -12.32
N PRO A 204 -5.57 20.09 -13.41
CA PRO A 204 -6.50 19.77 -14.50
C PRO A 204 -6.21 18.38 -15.10
N PHE A 205 -7.25 17.54 -15.22
CA PHE A 205 -7.13 16.17 -15.73
C PHE A 205 -8.43 15.68 -16.37
N MET A 206 -8.36 15.23 -17.63
CA MET A 206 -9.49 14.66 -18.38
C MET A 206 -10.78 15.52 -18.43
N GLY A 207 -10.68 16.85 -18.24
CA GLY A 207 -11.86 17.75 -18.21
C GLY A 207 -12.49 17.92 -16.83
N SER A 208 -11.81 17.40 -15.83
CA SER A 208 -12.10 17.50 -14.40
C SER A 208 -10.82 17.89 -13.64
N GLU A 209 -10.81 17.75 -12.32
CA GLU A 209 -9.63 17.99 -11.48
C GLU A 209 -9.12 16.69 -10.86
N LEU A 210 -7.81 16.48 -10.95
CA LEU A 210 -7.05 15.48 -10.19
C LEU A 210 -6.61 16.12 -8.87
N VAL A 211 -7.15 15.64 -7.76
CA VAL A 211 -6.96 16.16 -6.41
C VAL A 211 -5.84 15.38 -5.71
N LEU A 212 -4.61 15.87 -5.87
CA LEU A 212 -3.38 15.26 -5.33
C LEU A 212 -3.23 15.39 -3.81
N LEU A 213 -3.93 16.35 -3.22
CA LEU A 213 -4.00 16.57 -1.77
C LEU A 213 -5.41 17.03 -1.42
N ASN A 214 -6.02 16.35 -0.46
CA ASN A 214 -7.23 16.76 0.23
C ASN A 214 -7.04 16.49 1.74
N ALA A 215 -6.81 17.56 2.50
CA ALA A 215 -6.51 17.49 3.93
C ALA A 215 -7.78 17.68 4.78
N ASP A 216 -8.69 16.71 4.76
CA ASP A 216 -9.79 16.70 5.73
C ASP A 216 -9.42 15.95 7.03
N ARG A 217 -10.38 15.81 7.94
CA ARG A 217 -10.17 15.21 9.26
C ARG A 217 -9.72 13.74 9.20
N LEU A 218 -10.25 12.94 8.28
CA LEU A 218 -9.90 11.52 8.18
C LEU A 218 -8.50 11.34 7.55
N SER A 219 -8.19 12.12 6.52
CA SER A 219 -6.85 12.14 5.91
C SER A 219 -5.81 12.63 6.90
N LEU A 220 -6.07 13.72 7.61
CA LEU A 220 -5.15 14.25 8.62
C LEU A 220 -4.96 13.27 9.78
N PHE A 221 -6.02 12.65 10.30
CA PHE A 221 -5.91 11.62 11.35
C PHE A 221 -4.96 10.49 10.96
N THR A 222 -5.14 9.95 9.75
CA THR A 222 -4.30 8.85 9.23
C THR A 222 -2.89 9.36 8.87
N GLY A 223 -2.80 10.55 8.30
CA GLY A 223 -1.56 11.22 7.93
C GLY A 223 -0.65 11.49 9.13
N TYR A 224 -1.20 11.97 10.25
CA TYR A 224 -0.44 12.21 11.48
C TYR A 224 0.29 10.96 11.94
N ILE A 225 -0.45 9.85 12.08
CA ILE A 225 0.14 8.62 12.60
C ILE A 225 1.12 7.98 11.62
N PHE A 226 0.85 8.07 10.31
CA PHE A 226 1.80 7.67 9.27
C PHE A 226 3.08 8.50 9.35
N ALA A 227 3.00 9.81 9.55
CA ALA A 227 4.16 10.69 9.58
C ALA A 227 5.01 10.44 10.83
N ILE A 228 4.36 10.32 12.00
CA ILE A 228 5.03 10.02 13.28
C ILE A 228 5.80 8.71 13.18
N ILE A 229 5.13 7.65 12.71
CA ILE A 229 5.79 6.34 12.66
C ILE A 229 6.83 6.27 11.54
N THR A 230 6.65 7.00 10.43
CA THR A 230 7.67 7.12 9.38
C THR A 230 8.96 7.66 9.96
N PHE A 231 8.88 8.73 10.75
CA PHE A 231 10.03 9.32 11.41
C PHE A 231 10.74 8.33 12.34
N LEU A 232 9.98 7.62 13.19
CA LEU A 232 10.54 6.62 14.10
C LEU A 232 11.13 5.40 13.36
N ALA A 233 10.45 4.90 12.33
CA ALA A 233 10.91 3.79 11.51
C ALA A 233 12.17 4.15 10.72
N VAL A 234 12.29 5.41 10.28
CA VAL A 234 13.50 5.95 9.66
C VAL A 234 14.66 5.99 10.66
N LEU A 235 14.45 6.46 11.89
CA LEU A 235 15.48 6.44 12.93
C LEU A 235 15.97 5.01 13.18
N TYR A 236 15.03 4.06 13.32
CA TYR A 236 15.35 2.64 13.46
C TYR A 236 16.14 2.10 12.26
N ALA A 237 15.66 2.34 11.04
CA ALA A 237 16.29 1.87 9.82
C ALA A 237 17.69 2.47 9.62
N SER A 238 17.92 3.72 10.05
CA SER A 238 19.21 4.41 9.91
C SER A 238 20.37 3.67 10.59
N VAL A 239 20.07 2.86 11.61
CA VAL A 239 21.01 2.01 12.35
C VAL A 239 21.10 0.61 11.74
N PHE A 240 19.96 0.01 11.39
CA PHE A 240 19.90 -1.40 10.94
C PHE A 240 20.22 -1.59 9.45
N ALA A 241 19.94 -0.60 8.61
CA ALA A 241 20.11 -0.69 7.17
C ALA A 241 21.29 0.17 6.69
N LYS A 242 22.33 -0.51 6.21
CA LYS A 242 23.52 0.16 5.65
C LYS A 242 23.37 0.53 4.17
N LYS A 243 22.42 -0.10 3.48
CA LYS A 243 22.22 0.03 2.03
C LYS A 243 21.36 1.25 1.67
N PRO A 244 21.81 2.17 0.80
CA PRO A 244 21.02 3.33 0.39
C PRO A 244 19.72 2.95 -0.33
N ARG A 245 19.70 1.82 -1.05
CA ARG A 245 18.50 1.34 -1.78
C ARG A 245 17.33 1.02 -0.84
N LEU A 246 17.60 0.38 0.30
CA LEU A 246 16.56 0.09 1.29
C LEU A 246 15.92 1.38 1.80
N HIS A 247 16.72 2.40 2.11
CA HIS A 247 16.23 3.71 2.52
C HIS A 247 15.39 4.38 1.44
N ALA A 248 15.87 4.34 0.18
CA ALA A 248 15.11 4.87 -0.94
C ALA A 248 13.75 4.17 -1.10
N TYR A 249 13.70 2.84 -1.09
CA TYR A 249 12.43 2.10 -1.22
C TYR A 249 11.50 2.32 -0.02
N ALA A 250 12.04 2.45 1.20
CA ALA A 250 11.25 2.77 2.37
C ALA A 250 10.61 4.16 2.28
N LEU A 251 11.37 5.17 1.83
CA LEU A 251 10.85 6.52 1.58
C LEU A 251 9.86 6.54 0.42
N MET A 252 10.11 5.78 -0.66
CA MET A 252 9.16 5.68 -1.79
C MET A 252 7.84 5.08 -1.33
N TYR A 253 7.89 4.05 -0.48
CA TYR A 253 6.69 3.41 0.06
C TYR A 253 5.94 4.32 1.04
N ALA A 254 6.65 5.10 1.86
CA ALA A 254 6.03 6.15 2.68
C ALA A 254 5.38 7.24 1.81
N ALA A 255 6.06 7.69 0.76
CA ALA A 255 5.56 8.70 -0.18
C ALA A 255 4.25 8.27 -0.82
N THR A 256 4.23 7.07 -1.42
CA THR A 256 3.05 6.56 -2.12
C THR A 256 1.89 6.29 -1.18
N SER A 257 2.19 5.84 0.04
CA SER A 257 1.16 5.63 1.07
C SER A 257 0.54 6.94 1.56
N MET A 258 1.34 8.00 1.73
CA MET A 258 0.84 9.34 2.03
C MET A 258 0.01 9.91 0.88
N GLY A 259 0.46 9.71 -0.36
CA GLY A 259 -0.31 10.12 -1.54
C GLY A 259 -1.68 9.44 -1.59
N ALA A 260 -1.77 8.15 -1.25
CA ALA A 260 -3.05 7.43 -1.18
C ALA A 260 -3.96 7.96 -0.06
N VAL A 261 -3.41 8.32 1.10
CA VAL A 261 -4.18 8.89 2.22
C VAL A 261 -4.67 10.30 1.90
N PHE A 262 -3.92 11.10 1.16
CA PHE A 262 -4.31 12.47 0.82
C PHE A 262 -4.99 12.60 -0.54
N ALA A 263 -5.22 11.49 -1.25
CA ALA A 263 -5.97 11.49 -2.50
C ALA A 263 -7.40 12.02 -2.29
N GLY A 264 -7.81 13.02 -3.08
CA GLY A 264 -9.17 13.56 -3.04
C GLY A 264 -10.11 12.99 -4.12
N ASP A 265 -9.57 12.27 -5.09
CA ASP A 265 -10.32 11.64 -6.17
C ASP A 265 -9.89 10.18 -6.38
N TRP A 266 -10.76 9.41 -7.05
CA TRP A 266 -10.57 7.99 -7.30
C TRP A 266 -9.34 7.66 -8.13
N ILE A 267 -8.98 8.52 -9.11
CA ILE A 267 -7.83 8.28 -9.98
C ILE A 267 -6.53 8.54 -9.23
N THR A 268 -6.44 9.62 -8.46
CA THR A 268 -5.31 9.87 -7.56
C THR A 268 -5.13 8.72 -6.58
N LEU A 269 -6.22 8.25 -5.97
CA LEU A 269 -6.17 7.09 -5.08
C LEU A 269 -5.62 5.87 -5.81
N LEU A 270 -6.13 5.55 -7.01
CA LEU A 270 -5.69 4.40 -7.80
C LEU A 270 -4.20 4.50 -8.20
N ILE A 271 -3.74 5.68 -8.63
CA ILE A 271 -2.32 5.91 -8.96
C ILE A 271 -1.44 5.58 -7.75
N PHE A 272 -1.75 6.16 -6.59
CA PHE A 272 -0.95 5.91 -5.40
C PHE A 272 -1.13 4.49 -4.86
N TRP A 273 -2.29 3.86 -5.07
CA TRP A 273 -2.55 2.47 -4.72
C TRP A 273 -1.63 1.50 -5.46
N GLU A 274 -1.49 1.67 -6.78
CA GLU A 274 -0.60 0.87 -7.63
C GLU A 274 0.88 1.16 -7.33
N LEU A 275 1.24 2.44 -7.19
CA LEU A 275 2.60 2.82 -6.81
C LEU A 275 2.98 2.29 -5.43
N MET A 276 2.04 2.24 -4.49
CA MET A 276 2.22 1.63 -3.17
C MET A 276 2.52 0.13 -3.28
N ALA A 277 1.82 -0.60 -4.15
CA ALA A 277 2.10 -2.02 -4.43
C ALA A 277 3.49 -2.24 -5.04
N VAL A 278 3.88 -1.39 -6.00
CA VAL A 278 5.22 -1.48 -6.63
C VAL A 278 6.32 -1.16 -5.63
N THR A 279 6.19 -0.07 -4.87
CA THR A 279 7.23 0.41 -3.94
C THR A 279 7.46 -0.52 -2.75
N SER A 280 6.39 -1.11 -2.19
CA SER A 280 6.50 -2.17 -1.19
C SER A 280 7.14 -3.45 -1.75
N THR A 281 6.85 -3.82 -3.00
CA THR A 281 7.49 -4.95 -3.67
C THR A 281 9.01 -4.73 -3.81
N LEU A 282 9.43 -3.54 -4.24
CA LEU A 282 10.86 -3.19 -4.31
C LEU A 282 11.54 -3.30 -2.94
N LEU A 283 10.85 -2.86 -1.88
CA LEU A 283 11.34 -2.96 -0.51
C LEU A 283 11.47 -4.42 -0.03
N ILE A 284 10.55 -5.31 -0.42
CA ILE A 284 10.65 -6.76 -0.14
C ILE A 284 11.84 -7.37 -0.88
N TRP A 285 12.00 -7.07 -2.17
CA TRP A 285 13.06 -7.62 -3.03
C TRP A 285 14.47 -7.23 -2.62
N GLU A 286 14.65 -6.14 -1.87
CA GLU A 286 15.96 -5.72 -1.37
C GLU A 286 16.65 -6.78 -0.48
N ASN A 287 15.88 -7.70 0.13
CA ASN A 287 16.45 -8.80 0.92
C ASN A 287 17.00 -9.96 0.07
N LYS A 288 16.72 -9.99 -1.25
CA LYS A 288 17.13 -11.03 -2.20
C LYS A 288 16.69 -12.46 -1.79
N GLY A 289 17.16 -13.48 -2.52
CA GLY A 289 16.89 -14.88 -2.22
C GLY A 289 15.39 -15.22 -2.26
N GLU A 290 14.88 -15.88 -1.22
CA GLU A 290 13.47 -16.24 -1.11
C GLU A 290 12.51 -15.05 -1.17
N ALA A 291 12.98 -13.84 -0.82
CA ALA A 291 12.18 -12.62 -0.89
C ALA A 291 11.78 -12.26 -2.32
N ILE A 292 12.54 -12.71 -3.34
CA ILE A 292 12.21 -12.46 -4.76
C ILE A 292 10.90 -13.15 -5.13
N GLY A 293 10.79 -14.45 -4.83
CA GLY A 293 9.58 -15.21 -5.11
C GLY A 293 8.36 -14.74 -4.31
N ALA A 294 8.57 -14.34 -3.05
CA ALA A 294 7.50 -13.79 -2.23
C ALA A 294 7.03 -12.41 -2.72
N GLY A 295 7.95 -11.53 -3.10
CA GLY A 295 7.61 -10.23 -3.68
C GLY A 295 6.92 -10.33 -5.05
N TYR A 296 7.23 -11.35 -5.85
CA TYR A 296 6.51 -11.62 -7.09
C TYR A 296 5.04 -11.98 -6.84
N ARG A 297 4.79 -12.94 -5.93
CA ARG A 297 3.40 -13.29 -5.53
C ARG A 297 2.68 -12.10 -4.92
N TYR A 298 3.36 -11.33 -4.06
CA TYR A 298 2.85 -10.10 -3.48
C TYR A 298 2.37 -9.12 -4.57
N LEU A 299 3.20 -8.85 -5.58
CA LEU A 299 2.84 -7.95 -6.68
C LEU A 299 1.66 -8.48 -7.51
N LEU A 300 1.56 -9.79 -7.72
CA LEU A 300 0.41 -10.39 -8.42
C LEU A 300 -0.90 -10.20 -7.66
N PHE A 301 -0.91 -10.45 -6.35
CA PHE A 301 -2.10 -10.20 -5.52
C PHE A 301 -2.52 -8.74 -5.59
N HIS A 302 -1.57 -7.82 -5.40
CA HIS A 302 -1.89 -6.39 -5.42
C HIS A 302 -2.27 -5.88 -6.81
N GLY A 303 -1.70 -6.40 -7.89
CA GLY A 303 -2.14 -6.08 -9.25
C GLY A 303 -3.56 -6.59 -9.54
N PHE A 304 -3.93 -7.75 -9.01
CA PHE A 304 -5.32 -8.22 -9.06
C PHE A 304 -6.26 -7.29 -8.25
N GLY A 305 -5.87 -6.93 -7.03
CA GLY A 305 -6.64 -5.99 -6.19
C GLY A 305 -6.80 -4.62 -6.82
N GLY A 306 -5.73 -4.08 -7.39
CA GLY A 306 -5.74 -2.80 -8.11
C GLY A 306 -6.59 -2.83 -9.38
N GLY A 307 -6.58 -3.94 -10.14
CA GLY A 307 -7.49 -4.16 -11.26
C GLY A 307 -8.98 -4.19 -10.84
N MET A 308 -9.30 -4.84 -9.72
CA MET A 308 -10.66 -4.85 -9.15
C MET A 308 -11.07 -3.46 -8.65
N LEU A 309 -10.16 -2.75 -8.00
CA LEU A 309 -10.37 -1.37 -7.57
C LEU A 309 -10.65 -0.46 -8.77
N ALA A 310 -9.85 -0.56 -9.83
CA ALA A 310 -10.05 0.21 -11.06
C ALA A 310 -11.41 -0.07 -11.71
N ALA A 311 -11.87 -1.33 -11.73
CA ALA A 311 -13.18 -1.70 -12.22
C ALA A 311 -14.31 -1.06 -11.37
N GLY A 312 -14.19 -1.12 -10.04
CA GLY A 312 -15.15 -0.49 -9.13
C GLY A 312 -15.20 1.04 -9.28
N ILE A 313 -14.03 1.67 -9.46
CA ILE A 313 -13.91 3.10 -9.74
C ILE A 313 -14.57 3.47 -11.08
N ALA A 314 -14.30 2.69 -12.14
CA ALA A 314 -14.90 2.93 -13.45
C ALA A 314 -16.43 2.85 -13.38
N LEU A 315 -16.99 1.82 -12.73
CA LEU A 315 -18.44 1.70 -12.55
C LEU A 315 -19.02 2.87 -11.74
N THR A 316 -18.35 3.27 -10.66
CA THR A 316 -18.77 4.43 -9.86
C THR A 316 -18.77 5.72 -10.68
N PHE A 317 -17.77 5.92 -11.53
CA PHE A 317 -17.72 7.05 -12.45
C PHE A 317 -18.85 7.00 -13.48
N LEU A 318 -19.15 5.84 -14.04
CA LEU A 318 -20.25 5.66 -15.00
C LEU A 318 -21.62 5.91 -14.36
N GLU A 319 -21.77 5.60 -13.07
CA GLU A 319 -22.99 5.84 -12.29
C GLU A 319 -23.17 7.32 -11.93
N THR A 320 -22.09 8.02 -11.58
CA THR A 320 -22.14 9.35 -10.96
C THR A 320 -21.67 10.51 -11.84
N GLY A 321 -20.89 10.20 -12.89
CA GLY A 321 -20.17 11.19 -13.70
C GLY A 321 -19.01 11.90 -12.99
N SER A 322 -18.68 11.52 -11.74
CA SER A 322 -17.70 12.21 -10.89
C SER A 322 -16.48 11.35 -10.60
N LEU A 323 -15.29 11.94 -10.71
CA LEU A 323 -14.04 11.31 -10.26
C LEU A 323 -13.76 11.53 -8.77
N LEU A 324 -14.46 12.47 -8.12
CA LEU A 324 -14.27 12.74 -6.69
C LEU A 324 -14.63 11.50 -5.88
N LEU A 325 -13.90 11.29 -4.77
CA LEU A 325 -14.22 10.19 -3.85
C LEU A 325 -15.66 10.35 -3.35
N GLY A 326 -16.48 9.34 -3.60
CA GLY A 326 -17.93 9.37 -3.39
C GLY A 326 -18.50 7.97 -3.19
N ALA A 327 -19.78 7.88 -2.80
CA ALA A 327 -20.42 6.60 -2.52
C ALA A 327 -20.71 5.81 -3.82
N PRO A 328 -20.32 4.53 -3.89
CA PRO A 328 -20.75 3.64 -4.98
C PRO A 328 -22.25 3.36 -4.89
N MET A 329 -22.96 3.47 -6.02
CA MET A 329 -24.43 3.41 -6.04
C MET A 329 -24.95 2.00 -6.34
N SER A 330 -24.29 1.24 -7.21
CA SER A 330 -24.71 -0.13 -7.56
C SER A 330 -24.04 -1.20 -6.68
N GLY A 331 -24.69 -2.37 -6.59
CA GLY A 331 -24.10 -3.52 -5.91
C GLY A 331 -22.81 -4.04 -6.59
N TRP A 332 -22.65 -3.81 -7.89
CA TRP A 332 -21.44 -4.21 -8.62
C TRP A 332 -20.28 -3.26 -8.33
N SER A 333 -20.49 -1.94 -8.34
CA SER A 333 -19.44 -0.98 -7.98
C SER A 333 -19.00 -1.20 -6.52
N GLN A 334 -19.95 -1.43 -5.61
CA GLN A 334 -19.68 -1.84 -4.23
C GLN A 334 -18.85 -3.13 -4.14
N PHE A 335 -19.23 -4.18 -4.87
CA PHE A 335 -18.53 -5.46 -4.88
C PHE A 335 -17.07 -5.33 -5.35
N PHE A 336 -16.85 -4.70 -6.50
CA PHE A 336 -15.50 -4.55 -7.07
C PHE A 336 -14.61 -3.66 -6.19
N LEU A 337 -15.13 -2.56 -5.65
CA LEU A 337 -14.41 -1.74 -4.68
C LEU A 337 -14.08 -2.55 -3.41
N ALA A 338 -15.05 -3.29 -2.85
CA ALA A 338 -14.82 -4.08 -1.65
C ALA A 338 -13.77 -5.18 -1.85
N VAL A 339 -13.79 -5.88 -2.99
CA VAL A 339 -12.76 -6.89 -3.30
C VAL A 339 -11.41 -6.24 -3.56
N GLY A 340 -11.35 -5.14 -4.32
CA GLY A 340 -10.11 -4.44 -4.65
C GLY A 340 -9.41 -3.86 -3.42
N ILE A 341 -10.16 -3.18 -2.54
CA ILE A 341 -9.68 -2.69 -1.25
C ILE A 341 -9.39 -3.87 -0.31
N GLY A 342 -10.24 -4.90 -0.35
CA GLY A 342 -10.15 -6.12 0.46
C GLY A 342 -8.87 -6.92 0.27
N VAL A 343 -8.29 -6.94 -0.93
CA VAL A 343 -6.96 -7.54 -1.17
C VAL A 343 -5.90 -6.90 -0.29
N ASN A 344 -5.85 -5.56 -0.23
CA ASN A 344 -4.89 -4.83 0.60
C ASN A 344 -5.23 -4.92 2.08
N ALA A 345 -6.51 -5.02 2.44
CA ALA A 345 -6.95 -5.30 3.81
C ALA A 345 -6.64 -6.74 4.25
N ALA A 346 -6.24 -7.62 3.32
CA ALA A 346 -6.01 -9.04 3.56
C ALA A 346 -7.29 -9.81 3.94
N PHE A 347 -8.38 -9.61 3.18
CA PHE A 347 -9.60 -10.42 3.26
C PHE A 347 -9.27 -11.90 3.10
N ILE A 348 -10.02 -12.79 3.75
CA ILE A 348 -9.90 -14.23 3.55
C ILE A 348 -10.69 -14.60 2.28
N PRO A 349 -10.12 -15.34 1.30
CA PRO A 349 -8.84 -16.05 1.29
C PRO A 349 -7.66 -15.32 0.60
N LEU A 350 -7.80 -14.02 0.34
CA LEU A 350 -6.82 -13.18 -0.38
C LEU A 350 -5.62 -12.74 0.48
N HIS A 351 -5.58 -13.08 1.76
CA HIS A 351 -4.58 -12.64 2.76
C HIS A 351 -3.18 -13.24 2.60
N THR A 352 -3.03 -14.31 1.83
CA THR A 352 -1.85 -15.19 1.86
C THR A 352 -0.54 -14.51 1.46
N TRP A 353 -0.59 -13.39 0.73
CA TRP A 353 0.59 -12.59 0.40
C TRP A 353 1.31 -12.03 1.64
N LEU A 354 0.56 -11.72 2.71
CA LEU A 354 1.07 -11.04 3.90
C LEU A 354 1.98 -11.94 4.75
N PRO A 355 1.53 -13.12 5.23
CA PRO A 355 2.38 -14.03 6.00
C PRO A 355 3.49 -14.70 5.17
N ASP A 356 3.44 -14.62 3.83
CA ASP A 356 4.53 -15.05 2.96
C ASP A 356 5.63 -13.99 2.83
N ALA A 357 5.26 -12.75 2.48
CA ALA A 357 6.24 -11.72 2.12
C ALA A 357 6.94 -11.06 3.31
N TYR A 358 6.21 -10.73 4.38
CA TYR A 358 6.74 -9.88 5.46
C TYR A 358 7.86 -10.54 6.27
N PRO A 359 7.80 -11.85 6.59
CA PRO A 359 8.91 -12.54 7.26
C PRO A 359 10.16 -12.69 6.38
N LYS A 360 10.03 -12.61 5.05
CA LYS A 360 11.13 -12.76 4.10
C LYS A 360 11.81 -11.44 3.76
N ALA A 361 11.18 -10.30 4.05
CA ALA A 361 11.78 -8.99 3.92
C ALA A 361 12.91 -8.76 4.94
N HIS A 362 13.72 -7.73 4.72
CA HIS A 362 14.74 -7.29 5.68
C HIS A 362 14.07 -6.82 6.99
N VAL A 363 14.72 -7.03 8.15
CA VAL A 363 14.11 -6.70 9.47
C VAL A 363 13.67 -5.24 9.59
N ALA A 364 14.42 -4.30 9.00
CA ALA A 364 14.03 -2.89 8.93
C ALA A 364 12.87 -2.64 7.95
N ALA A 365 12.81 -3.38 6.84
CA ALA A 365 11.73 -3.27 5.87
C ALA A 365 10.39 -3.75 6.44
N SER A 366 10.40 -4.83 7.25
CA SER A 366 9.19 -5.35 7.91
C SER A 366 8.48 -4.31 8.80
N VAL A 367 9.21 -3.32 9.34
CA VAL A 367 8.61 -2.22 10.12
C VAL A 367 7.71 -1.37 9.22
N PHE A 368 8.22 -0.87 8.09
CA PHE A 368 7.43 -0.08 7.13
C PHE A 368 6.28 -0.89 6.51
N LEU A 369 6.53 -2.16 6.15
CA LEU A 369 5.51 -3.07 5.65
C LEU A 369 4.35 -3.23 6.63
N SER A 370 4.60 -3.21 7.94
CA SER A 370 3.54 -3.32 8.94
C SER A 370 2.65 -2.08 9.08
N VAL A 371 3.06 -0.93 8.53
CA VAL A 371 2.40 0.37 8.72
C VAL A 371 1.35 0.64 7.66
N TYR A 372 1.69 0.54 6.37
CA TYR A 372 0.92 1.27 5.35
C TYR A 372 -0.17 0.45 4.66
N THR A 373 0.17 -0.52 3.78
CA THR A 373 -0.78 -1.12 2.81
C THR A 373 -2.11 -1.55 3.43
N THR A 374 -2.06 -2.25 4.57
CA THR A 374 -3.28 -2.74 5.25
C THR A 374 -4.09 -1.61 5.91
N LYS A 375 -3.45 -0.54 6.34
CA LYS A 375 -4.08 0.59 7.04
C LYS A 375 -4.66 1.58 6.05
N THR A 376 -3.98 1.80 4.92
CA THR A 376 -4.51 2.54 3.78
C THR A 376 -5.80 1.87 3.26
N ALA A 377 -5.89 0.53 3.33
CA ALA A 377 -7.11 -0.17 2.95
C ALA A 377 -8.28 0.05 3.91
N VAL A 378 -8.03 0.01 5.23
CA VAL A 378 -9.05 0.38 6.21
C VAL A 378 -9.49 1.83 6.04
N TYR A 379 -8.54 2.74 5.85
CA TYR A 379 -8.81 4.14 5.55
C TYR A 379 -9.68 4.31 4.29
N ALA A 380 -9.39 3.57 3.22
CA ALA A 380 -10.20 3.60 2.00
C ALA A 380 -11.62 3.06 2.21
N PHE A 381 -11.79 2.00 3.02
CA PHE A 381 -13.13 1.57 3.41
C PHE A 381 -13.88 2.64 4.21
N ALA A 382 -13.23 3.25 5.21
CA ALA A 382 -13.82 4.32 5.99
C ALA A 382 -14.23 5.51 5.10
N ARG A 383 -13.40 5.85 4.11
CA ARG A 383 -13.72 6.87 3.09
C ARG A 383 -14.97 6.56 2.30
N VAL A 384 -15.06 5.35 1.76
CA VAL A 384 -16.21 4.89 0.97
C VAL A 384 -17.48 4.91 1.80
N PHE A 385 -17.39 4.65 3.11
CA PHE A 385 -18.55 4.59 3.99
C PHE A 385 -18.98 5.97 4.46
N MET A 386 -18.03 6.83 4.82
CA MET A 386 -18.33 8.22 5.17
C MET A 386 -18.93 9.02 4.02
N ALA A 387 -18.71 8.58 2.77
CA ALA A 387 -19.35 9.17 1.60
C ALA A 387 -20.83 8.78 1.44
N GLN A 388 -21.31 7.77 2.18
CA GLN A 388 -22.71 7.31 2.11
C GLN A 388 -23.60 8.09 3.07
N THR A 389 -24.80 8.41 2.61
CA THR A 389 -25.80 9.16 3.38
C THR A 389 -26.83 8.26 4.07
N ALA A 390 -26.85 6.97 3.74
CA ALA A 390 -27.78 5.98 4.29
C ALA A 390 -27.04 4.67 4.61
N PRO A 391 -27.53 3.88 5.58
CA PRO A 391 -26.99 2.55 5.85
C PRO A 391 -27.11 1.67 4.61
N VAL A 392 -26.05 0.91 4.30
CA VAL A 392 -26.04 -0.04 3.18
C VAL A 392 -25.81 -1.44 3.75
N PRO A 393 -26.85 -2.31 3.79
CA PRO A 393 -26.79 -3.62 4.42
C PRO A 393 -25.66 -4.53 3.89
N ALA A 394 -25.22 -4.32 2.64
CA ALA A 394 -24.10 -5.08 2.07
C ALA A 394 -22.78 -4.93 2.86
N PHE A 395 -22.60 -3.85 3.62
CA PHE A 395 -21.41 -3.67 4.47
C PHE A 395 -21.41 -4.55 5.72
N GLU A 396 -22.54 -5.16 6.06
CA GLU A 396 -22.55 -6.19 7.10
C GLU A 396 -21.67 -7.37 6.72
N ALA A 397 -21.63 -7.74 5.43
CA ALA A 397 -20.71 -8.77 4.94
C ALA A 397 -19.23 -8.37 5.13
N VAL A 398 -18.92 -7.08 5.03
CA VAL A 398 -17.57 -6.56 5.34
C VAL A 398 -17.29 -6.67 6.84
N ALA A 399 -18.28 -6.38 7.70
CA ALA A 399 -18.14 -6.55 9.14
C ALA A 399 -17.82 -8.01 9.53
N PHE A 400 -18.58 -8.96 8.97
CA PHE A 400 -18.34 -10.39 9.16
C PHE A 400 -17.00 -10.85 8.58
N MET A 401 -16.60 -10.35 7.41
CA MET A 401 -15.26 -10.61 6.87
C MET A 401 -14.18 -10.17 7.85
N GLY A 402 -14.32 -8.99 8.47
CA GLY A 402 -13.43 -8.50 9.52
C GLY A 402 -13.35 -9.44 10.73
N ALA A 403 -14.49 -9.91 11.23
CA ALA A 403 -14.53 -10.87 12.33
C ALA A 403 -13.88 -12.23 11.97
N ILE A 404 -14.12 -12.73 10.75
CA ILE A 404 -13.47 -13.94 10.22
C ILE A 404 -11.96 -13.75 10.14
N MET A 405 -11.48 -12.61 9.64
CA MET A 405 -10.06 -12.27 9.60
C MET A 405 -9.45 -12.24 11.01
N ALA A 406 -10.17 -11.67 11.98
CA ALA A 406 -9.75 -11.59 13.38
C ALA A 406 -9.45 -12.99 13.96
N VAL A 407 -10.41 -13.91 13.81
CA VAL A 407 -10.32 -15.30 14.30
C VAL A 407 -9.30 -16.11 13.50
N TYR A 408 -9.33 -16.02 12.17
CA TYR A 408 -8.41 -16.75 11.30
C TYR A 408 -6.96 -16.36 11.59
N GLY A 409 -6.67 -15.05 11.60
CA GLY A 409 -5.33 -14.54 11.84
C GLY A 409 -4.77 -15.01 13.17
N VAL A 410 -5.58 -14.93 14.24
CA VAL A 410 -5.09 -15.33 15.57
C VAL A 410 -4.86 -16.84 15.68
N THR A 411 -5.74 -17.64 15.09
CA THR A 411 -5.64 -19.10 15.10
C THR A 411 -4.32 -19.53 14.49
N PHE A 412 -4.01 -19.04 13.29
CA PHE A 412 -2.75 -19.37 12.62
C PHE A 412 -1.52 -18.76 13.33
N ALA A 413 -1.66 -17.58 13.95
CA ALA A 413 -0.60 -16.95 14.73
C ALA A 413 -0.16 -17.82 15.92
N VAL A 414 -1.11 -18.40 16.67
CA VAL A 414 -0.83 -19.28 17.82
C VAL A 414 0.03 -20.49 17.41
N PHE A 415 -0.18 -21.04 16.22
CA PHE A 415 0.62 -22.17 15.72
C PHE A 415 1.97 -21.78 15.14
N GLN A 416 2.28 -20.49 14.96
CA GLN A 416 3.58 -20.09 14.44
C GLN A 416 4.69 -20.22 15.47
N ASN A 417 5.84 -20.75 15.02
CA ASN A 417 7.11 -20.73 15.77
C ASN A 417 8.06 -19.62 15.31
N ASN A 418 7.94 -19.16 14.05
CA ASN A 418 8.70 -18.01 13.54
C ASN A 418 8.08 -16.70 14.03
N MET A 419 8.87 -15.85 14.70
CA MET A 419 8.38 -14.63 15.35
C MET A 419 7.78 -13.63 14.34
N ARG A 420 8.42 -13.42 13.17
CA ARG A 420 7.93 -12.48 12.16
C ARG A 420 6.69 -13.00 11.44
N LYS A 421 6.59 -14.31 11.21
CA LYS A 421 5.39 -14.95 10.64
C LYS A 421 4.21 -14.88 11.61
N LEU A 422 4.45 -15.08 12.91
CA LEU A 422 3.48 -14.86 13.97
C LEU A 422 2.94 -13.42 13.94
N LEU A 423 3.84 -12.42 13.91
CA LEU A 423 3.44 -11.01 13.84
C LEU A 423 2.65 -10.68 12.58
N SER A 424 2.95 -11.33 11.46
CA SER A 424 2.27 -11.16 10.17
C SER A 424 0.83 -11.67 10.22
N TYR A 425 0.59 -12.86 10.78
CA TYR A 425 -0.78 -13.34 11.01
C TYR A 425 -1.57 -12.46 12.00
N HIS A 426 -0.90 -11.89 13.00
CA HIS A 426 -1.51 -10.88 13.83
C HIS A 426 -1.80 -9.56 13.10
N ILE A 427 -1.19 -9.27 11.95
CA ILE A 427 -1.65 -8.11 11.15
C ILE A 427 -3.02 -8.43 10.58
N VAL A 428 -3.21 -9.62 9.99
CA VAL A 428 -4.52 -10.08 9.49
C VAL A 428 -5.57 -10.00 10.59
N SER A 429 -5.25 -10.52 11.79
CA SER A 429 -6.18 -10.50 12.92
C SER A 429 -6.57 -9.09 13.36
N GLN A 430 -5.60 -8.19 13.55
CA GLN A 430 -5.89 -6.83 14.02
C GLN A 430 -6.57 -5.96 12.96
N VAL A 431 -6.22 -6.13 11.68
CA VAL A 431 -6.95 -5.48 10.58
C VAL A 431 -8.39 -5.99 10.51
N GLY A 432 -8.63 -7.24 10.90
CA GLY A 432 -9.97 -7.79 11.07
C GLY A 432 -10.87 -6.96 11.99
N TYR A 433 -10.38 -6.52 13.17
CA TYR A 433 -11.14 -5.61 14.04
C TYR A 433 -11.42 -4.26 13.39
N MET A 434 -10.46 -3.72 12.64
CA MET A 434 -10.64 -2.43 11.96
C MET A 434 -11.71 -2.53 10.89
N ILE A 435 -11.66 -3.59 10.07
CA ILE A 435 -12.64 -3.88 9.04
C ILE A 435 -14.01 -4.19 9.64
N ALA A 436 -14.06 -4.89 10.78
CA ALA A 436 -15.31 -5.16 11.49
C ALA A 436 -16.00 -3.86 11.95
N GLY A 437 -15.25 -2.96 12.61
CA GLY A 437 -15.78 -1.69 13.09
C GLY A 437 -16.22 -0.76 11.95
N VAL A 438 -15.38 -0.63 10.92
CA VAL A 438 -15.71 0.16 9.72
C VAL A 438 -16.90 -0.46 8.97
N GLY A 439 -16.97 -1.79 8.85
CA GLY A 439 -18.11 -2.50 8.26
C GLY A 439 -19.42 -2.28 9.01
N LEU A 440 -19.40 -2.31 10.35
CA LEU A 440 -20.56 -1.99 11.19
C LEU A 440 -21.04 -0.55 10.95
N ALA A 441 -20.12 0.40 10.84
CA ALA A 441 -20.46 1.78 10.52
C ALA A 441 -21.18 1.92 9.18
N GLY A 442 -20.74 1.18 8.14
CA GLY A 442 -21.43 1.15 6.85
C GLY A 442 -22.79 0.46 6.88
N ALA A 443 -22.90 -0.63 7.65
CA ALA A 443 -24.12 -1.43 7.76
C ALA A 443 -25.23 -0.71 8.53
N LEU A 444 -24.86 0.02 9.59
CA LEU A 444 -25.78 0.70 10.51
C LEU A 444 -25.93 2.20 10.24
N GLY A 445 -24.99 2.78 9.50
CA GLY A 445 -24.90 4.21 9.27
C GLY A 445 -24.45 4.99 10.52
N THR A 446 -24.06 6.25 10.31
CA THR A 446 -23.58 7.16 11.37
C THR A 446 -24.70 7.79 12.20
N ALA A 447 -25.96 7.45 11.92
CA ALA A 447 -27.12 7.90 12.70
C ALA A 447 -27.39 7.04 13.94
N THR A 448 -26.71 5.89 14.08
CA THR A 448 -26.84 4.98 15.22
C THR A 448 -25.62 5.07 16.13
N GLU A 449 -25.80 4.90 17.43
CA GLU A 449 -24.69 4.90 18.40
C GLU A 449 -23.70 3.77 18.09
N ALA A 450 -24.19 2.56 17.81
CA ALA A 450 -23.39 1.41 17.39
C ALA A 450 -22.55 1.68 16.11
N GLY A 451 -23.14 2.32 15.10
CA GLY A 451 -22.43 2.65 13.85
C GLY A 451 -21.31 3.66 14.06
N VAL A 452 -21.55 4.71 14.85
CA VAL A 452 -20.54 5.70 15.24
C VAL A 452 -19.43 5.03 16.06
N LEU A 453 -19.81 4.23 17.05
CA LEU A 453 -18.87 3.52 17.92
C LEU A 453 -18.00 2.53 17.13
N GLY A 454 -18.58 1.85 16.14
CA GLY A 454 -17.86 0.97 15.21
C GLY A 454 -16.81 1.72 14.39
N LEU A 455 -17.15 2.88 13.82
CA LEU A 455 -16.21 3.72 13.06
C LEU A 455 -15.09 4.24 13.95
N ASP A 456 -15.44 4.80 15.12
CA ASP A 456 -14.49 5.32 16.09
C ASP A 456 -13.54 4.23 16.58
N GLY A 457 -14.08 3.07 16.95
CA GLY A 457 -13.31 1.90 17.36
C GLY A 457 -12.37 1.41 16.26
N GLY A 458 -12.88 1.28 15.02
CA GLY A 458 -12.10 0.84 13.87
C GLY A 458 -10.93 1.77 13.55
N MET A 459 -11.18 3.08 13.50
CA MET A 459 -10.14 4.09 13.21
C MET A 459 -9.19 4.32 14.39
N ALA A 460 -9.68 4.32 15.64
CA ALA A 460 -8.81 4.32 16.82
C ALA A 460 -7.91 3.08 16.84
N HIS A 461 -8.42 1.92 16.39
CA HIS A 461 -7.62 0.70 16.30
C HIS A 461 -6.56 0.79 15.20
N VAL A 462 -6.83 1.46 14.06
CA VAL A 462 -5.81 1.80 13.05
C VAL A 462 -4.66 2.58 13.70
N PHE A 463 -4.98 3.68 14.39
CA PHE A 463 -3.98 4.54 15.04
C PHE A 463 -3.15 3.75 16.05
N ASN A 464 -3.82 3.01 16.94
CA ASN A 464 -3.14 2.20 17.95
C ASN A 464 -2.26 1.12 17.32
N ASN A 465 -2.74 0.43 16.27
CA ASN A 465 -1.98 -0.61 15.60
C ASN A 465 -0.70 -0.09 14.96
N ILE A 466 -0.73 1.13 14.40
CA ILE A 466 0.46 1.76 13.83
C ILE A 466 1.46 2.17 14.92
N LEU A 467 1.06 2.31 16.19
CA LEU A 467 2.00 2.48 17.30
C LEU A 467 2.60 1.14 17.73
N TYR A 468 1.76 0.19 18.16
CA TYR A 468 2.26 -1.01 18.82
C TYR A 468 2.80 -2.07 17.84
N LYS A 469 2.30 -2.15 16.60
CA LYS A 469 2.76 -3.18 15.64
C LYS A 469 4.18 -2.90 15.15
N PRO A 470 4.53 -1.68 14.71
CA PRO A 470 5.91 -1.35 14.38
C PRO A 470 6.84 -1.50 15.58
N LEU A 471 6.39 -1.17 16.80
CA LEU A 471 7.14 -1.44 18.03
C LEU A 471 7.46 -2.94 18.19
N LEU A 472 6.48 -3.83 18.00
CA LEU A 472 6.70 -5.29 17.99
C LEU A 472 7.69 -5.73 16.89
N PHE A 473 7.59 -5.20 15.67
CA PHE A 473 8.57 -5.51 14.63
C PHE A 473 9.97 -4.99 14.94
N MET A 474 10.09 -3.81 15.55
CA MET A 474 11.38 -3.25 15.99
C MET A 474 11.98 -4.10 17.11
N THR A 475 11.22 -4.47 18.15
CA THR A 475 11.71 -5.31 19.25
C THR A 475 12.19 -6.68 18.75
N ILE A 476 11.38 -7.38 17.96
CA ILE A 476 11.76 -8.66 17.34
C ILE A 476 12.93 -8.48 16.37
N GLY A 477 13.00 -7.39 15.63
CA GLY A 477 14.13 -7.07 14.75
C GLY A 477 15.45 -6.93 15.52
N VAL A 478 15.43 -6.28 16.70
CA VAL A 478 16.60 -6.18 17.59
C VAL A 478 16.98 -7.56 18.15
N VAL A 479 16.01 -8.39 18.54
CA VAL A 479 16.26 -9.76 19.01
C VAL A 479 16.92 -10.60 17.91
N ILE A 480 16.38 -10.58 16.69
CA ILE A 480 16.95 -11.30 15.55
C ILE A 480 18.36 -10.81 15.26
N TRP A 481 18.60 -9.49 15.28
CA TRP A 481 19.92 -8.93 15.01
C TRP A 481 20.97 -9.30 16.06
N ARG A 482 20.58 -9.39 17.34
CA ARG A 482 21.49 -9.76 18.44
C ARG A 482 21.75 -11.26 18.54
N THR A 483 20.77 -12.09 18.20
CA THR A 483 20.83 -13.54 18.42
C THR A 483 21.03 -14.36 17.14
N GLY A 484 20.73 -13.78 15.98
CA GLY A 484 20.67 -14.49 14.70
C GLY A 484 19.48 -15.44 14.56
N GLN A 485 18.63 -15.58 15.57
CA GLN A 485 17.54 -16.56 15.59
C GLN A 485 16.20 -15.92 15.21
N GLN A 486 15.44 -16.61 14.36
CA GLN A 486 14.09 -16.18 13.94
C GLN A 486 12.96 -16.96 14.60
N THR A 487 13.28 -18.09 15.23
CA THR A 487 12.32 -19.03 15.81
C THR A 487 12.40 -19.04 17.33
N MET A 488 11.24 -19.19 17.97
CA MET A 488 11.10 -19.04 19.42
C MET A 488 11.68 -20.23 20.21
N ASP A 489 11.74 -21.40 19.61
CA ASP A 489 12.30 -22.63 20.20
C ASP A 489 13.79 -22.52 20.58
N LYS A 490 14.52 -21.64 19.88
CA LYS A 490 15.96 -21.40 20.08
C LYS A 490 16.26 -20.19 21.00
N LEU A 491 15.23 -19.61 21.60
CA LEU A 491 15.33 -18.41 22.43
C LEU A 491 14.89 -18.68 23.87
N GLY A 492 15.33 -17.81 24.77
CA GLY A 492 14.98 -17.84 26.19
C GLY A 492 15.90 -16.92 27.01
N GLY A 493 15.40 -16.43 28.14
CA GLY A 493 16.16 -15.71 29.16
C GLY A 493 16.63 -14.32 28.73
N LEU A 494 16.10 -13.77 27.63
CA LEU A 494 16.56 -12.49 27.10
C LEU A 494 16.15 -11.29 27.96
N TRP A 495 15.19 -11.42 28.89
CA TRP A 495 14.82 -10.32 29.81
C TRP A 495 16.03 -9.77 30.58
N LYS A 496 16.94 -10.65 31.03
CA LYS A 496 18.15 -10.25 31.77
C LYS A 496 19.21 -9.59 30.89
N LYS A 497 19.29 -9.99 29.61
CA LYS A 497 20.31 -9.51 28.65
C LYS A 497 19.86 -8.28 27.86
N MET A 498 18.55 -8.10 27.70
CA MET A 498 17.92 -7.08 26.83
C MET A 498 16.68 -6.45 27.50
N PRO A 499 16.81 -5.88 28.71
CA PRO A 499 15.65 -5.45 29.51
C PRO A 499 14.81 -4.36 28.84
N VAL A 500 15.43 -3.39 28.16
CA VAL A 500 14.71 -2.32 27.44
C VAL A 500 13.87 -2.90 26.30
N THR A 501 14.44 -3.82 25.52
CA THR A 501 13.71 -4.50 24.43
C THR A 501 12.57 -5.35 24.98
N ALA A 502 12.77 -6.00 26.12
CA ALA A 502 11.75 -6.81 26.76
C ALA A 502 10.60 -5.97 27.31
N ILE A 503 10.88 -4.84 27.99
CA ILE A 503 9.87 -3.90 28.47
C ILE A 503 9.07 -3.33 27.28
N ALA A 504 9.77 -2.84 26.24
CA ALA A 504 9.13 -2.33 25.04
C ALA A 504 8.23 -3.38 24.37
N PHE A 505 8.68 -4.64 24.35
CA PHE A 505 7.88 -5.75 23.83
C PHE A 505 6.61 -5.96 24.66
N TRP A 506 6.71 -6.01 25.99
CA TRP A 506 5.56 -6.25 26.87
C TRP A 506 4.54 -5.11 26.82
N VAL A 507 4.99 -3.86 26.77
CA VAL A 507 4.10 -2.70 26.55
C VAL A 507 3.32 -2.86 25.25
N ALA A 508 3.99 -3.24 24.16
CA ALA A 508 3.33 -3.46 22.88
C ALA A 508 2.43 -4.71 22.88
N ALA A 509 2.83 -5.77 23.58
CA ALA A 509 2.10 -7.02 23.71
C ALA A 509 0.80 -6.86 24.51
N PHE A 510 0.82 -6.10 25.60
CA PHE A 510 -0.38 -5.79 26.38
C PHE A 510 -1.30 -4.82 25.64
N SER A 511 -0.72 -3.86 24.92
CA SER A 511 -1.46 -2.97 24.02
C SER A 511 -2.20 -3.75 22.92
N ILE A 512 -1.53 -4.58 22.12
CA ILE A 512 -2.20 -5.35 21.06
C ILE A 512 -3.21 -6.39 21.60
N SER A 513 -2.98 -6.91 22.81
CA SER A 513 -3.88 -7.89 23.43
C SER A 513 -5.13 -7.25 24.03
N GLY A 514 -5.17 -5.93 24.20
CA GLY A 514 -6.30 -5.25 24.81
C GLY A 514 -6.37 -5.44 26.33
N VAL A 515 -5.22 -5.44 27.03
CA VAL A 515 -5.20 -5.47 28.49
C VAL A 515 -5.70 -4.12 29.05
N PRO A 516 -6.49 -4.09 30.14
CA PRO A 516 -6.92 -2.84 30.77
C PRO A 516 -5.78 -1.84 31.00
N LEU A 517 -6.08 -0.55 30.91
CA LEU A 517 -5.15 0.60 30.94
C LEU A 517 -4.30 0.82 29.66
N PHE A 518 -4.35 -0.08 28.68
CA PHE A 518 -3.69 0.13 27.39
C PHE A 518 -4.67 0.58 26.31
N ASN A 519 -4.18 1.37 25.35
CA ASN A 519 -4.98 1.91 24.23
C ASN A 519 -5.72 0.84 23.40
N GLY A 520 -5.17 -0.37 23.26
CA GLY A 520 -5.83 -1.46 22.56
C GLY A 520 -7.11 -1.93 23.25
N PHE A 521 -7.22 -1.84 24.58
CA PHE A 521 -8.44 -2.16 25.32
C PHE A 521 -9.58 -1.22 24.92
N VAL A 522 -9.29 0.09 24.84
CA VAL A 522 -10.27 1.10 24.43
C VAL A 522 -10.74 0.85 23.01
N SER A 523 -9.82 0.81 22.04
CA SER A 523 -10.20 0.67 20.62
C SER A 523 -10.89 -0.65 20.29
N LYS A 524 -10.46 -1.78 20.87
CA LYS A 524 -11.15 -3.06 20.67
C LYS A 524 -12.49 -3.11 21.39
N GLY A 525 -12.55 -2.57 22.60
CA GLY A 525 -13.79 -2.48 23.37
C GLY A 525 -14.89 -1.78 22.57
N MET A 526 -14.57 -0.63 21.95
CA MET A 526 -15.52 0.09 21.09
C MET A 526 -16.08 -0.78 19.95
N VAL A 527 -15.22 -1.51 19.22
CA VAL A 527 -15.65 -2.39 18.12
C VAL A 527 -16.47 -3.57 18.64
N ILE A 528 -16.07 -4.16 19.77
CA ILE A 528 -16.76 -5.31 20.39
C ILE A 528 -18.13 -4.89 20.91
N THR A 529 -18.25 -3.74 21.57
CA THR A 529 -19.53 -3.20 22.03
C THR A 529 -20.46 -2.87 20.86
N ALA A 530 -19.93 -2.24 19.79
CA ALA A 530 -20.72 -2.03 18.57
C ALA A 530 -21.21 -3.35 17.95
N ALA A 531 -20.41 -4.41 18.03
CA ALA A 531 -20.81 -5.74 17.59
C ALA A 531 -21.84 -6.40 18.51
N GLU A 532 -21.75 -6.19 19.83
CA GLU A 532 -22.69 -6.71 20.84
C GLU A 532 -24.11 -6.17 20.61
N GLU A 533 -24.22 -4.88 20.33
CA GLU A 533 -25.50 -4.21 20.08
C GLU A 533 -26.15 -4.65 18.76
N HIS A 534 -25.36 -5.11 17.79
CA HIS A 534 -25.83 -5.48 16.45
C HIS A 534 -26.02 -6.99 16.24
N SER A 535 -24.99 -7.79 16.56
CA SER A 535 -24.96 -9.22 16.25
C SER A 535 -24.14 -10.03 17.25
N LEU A 536 -24.82 -10.93 17.97
CA LEU A 536 -24.20 -11.87 18.91
C LEU A 536 -23.05 -12.67 18.26
N ILE A 537 -23.18 -13.04 16.99
CA ILE A 537 -22.15 -13.82 16.28
C ILE A 537 -20.90 -12.97 16.07
N LEU A 538 -21.04 -11.71 15.63
CA LEU A 538 -19.89 -10.81 15.47
C LEU A 538 -19.18 -10.61 16.81
N TRP A 539 -19.95 -10.37 17.87
CA TRP A 539 -19.41 -10.22 19.22
C TRP A 539 -18.61 -11.45 19.67
N ILE A 540 -19.17 -12.66 19.56
CA ILE A 540 -18.49 -13.92 19.93
C ILE A 540 -17.18 -14.08 19.15
N LEU A 541 -17.19 -13.84 17.84
CA LEU A 541 -16.00 -14.01 17.00
C LEU A 541 -14.90 -13.02 17.40
N LEU A 542 -15.25 -11.75 17.64
CA LEU A 542 -14.29 -10.72 18.04
C LEU A 542 -13.75 -10.95 19.45
N GLU A 543 -14.55 -11.45 20.39
CA GLU A 543 -14.10 -11.83 21.73
C GLU A 543 -13.15 -13.03 21.71
N ALA A 544 -13.50 -14.07 20.96
CA ALA A 544 -12.64 -15.25 20.77
C ALA A 544 -11.28 -14.87 20.16
N ALA A 545 -11.29 -13.95 19.18
CA ALA A 545 -10.07 -13.42 18.59
C ALA A 545 -9.22 -12.62 19.61
N SER A 546 -9.87 -11.94 20.56
CA SER A 546 -9.21 -11.10 21.56
C SER A 546 -8.46 -11.97 22.55
N PHE A 547 -9.14 -13.00 23.07
CA PHE A 547 -8.55 -14.01 23.93
C PHE A 547 -7.37 -14.74 23.26
N GLY A 548 -7.53 -15.16 22.01
CA GLY A 548 -6.45 -15.78 21.25
C GLY A 548 -5.24 -14.86 21.09
N THR A 549 -5.47 -13.54 20.97
CA THR A 549 -4.39 -12.56 20.79
C THR A 549 -3.54 -12.51 22.05
N PHE A 550 -4.20 -12.42 23.22
CA PHE A 550 -3.54 -12.46 24.52
C PHE A 550 -2.69 -13.72 24.69
N LEU A 551 -3.24 -14.91 24.42
CA LEU A 551 -2.49 -16.17 24.50
C LEU A 551 -1.27 -16.20 23.58
N SER A 552 -1.42 -15.72 22.34
CA SER A 552 -0.34 -15.73 21.36
C SER A 552 0.82 -14.80 21.76
N PHE A 553 0.53 -13.64 22.35
CA PHE A 553 1.57 -12.72 22.82
C PHE A 553 2.19 -13.13 24.14
N LEU A 554 1.43 -13.79 25.04
CA LEU A 554 2.01 -14.49 26.19
C LEU A 554 3.00 -15.56 25.74
N LYS A 555 2.63 -16.38 24.74
CA LYS A 555 3.54 -17.37 24.13
C LYS A 555 4.81 -16.69 23.60
N LEU A 556 4.67 -15.69 22.73
CA LEU A 556 5.84 -15.00 22.14
C LEU A 556 6.75 -14.40 23.21
N GLY A 557 6.17 -13.71 24.20
CA GLY A 557 6.92 -13.10 25.30
C GLY A 557 7.61 -14.12 26.20
N TRP A 558 6.91 -15.20 26.54
CA TRP A 558 7.44 -16.27 27.39
C TRP A 558 8.66 -16.94 26.75
N PHE A 559 8.52 -17.45 25.52
CA PHE A 559 9.61 -18.15 24.85
C PHE A 559 10.79 -17.24 24.50
N THR A 560 10.55 -15.97 24.21
CA THR A 560 11.62 -15.04 23.85
C THR A 560 12.38 -14.53 25.09
N PHE A 561 11.66 -14.13 26.14
CA PHE A 561 12.25 -13.35 27.24
C PHE A 561 12.31 -14.07 28.60
N MET A 562 11.33 -14.90 28.92
CA MET A 562 11.13 -15.40 30.30
C MET A 562 11.62 -16.83 30.53
N ARG A 563 11.33 -17.75 29.61
CA ARG A 563 11.76 -19.16 29.67
C ARG A 563 13.29 -19.21 29.84
N PRO A 564 13.86 -20.15 30.61
CA PRO A 564 15.31 -20.39 30.62
C PRO A 564 15.87 -20.57 29.20
N ALA A 565 17.09 -20.04 28.96
CA ALA A 565 17.75 -20.22 27.67
C ALA A 565 17.89 -21.72 27.34
N PRO A 566 17.63 -22.15 26.10
CA PRO A 566 18.00 -23.49 25.67
C PRO A 566 19.52 -23.65 25.89
N GLY A 567 19.91 -24.79 26.48
CA GLY A 567 21.31 -25.09 26.82
C GLY A 567 22.22 -25.17 25.61
#